data_AF-A0A401ZT62-F1
#
_entry.id   AF-A0A401ZT62-F1
#
_cell.length_a   1.000
_cell.length_b   1.000
_cell.length_c   1.000
_cell.angle_alpha   90.00
_cell.angle_beta   90.00
_cell.angle_gamma   90.00
#
_symmetry.space_group_name_H-M   'P 1'
#
loop_
_entity.id
_entity.type
_entity.pdbx_description
1 polymer ?
#
loop_
_entity_poly.entity_id
_entity_poly.type
_entity_poly.pdbx_seq_one_letter_code
_entity_poly.pdbx_strand_id
1 'polypeptide(L)'
;MVTYYAPLAYDLGDLATRTQRVSHVMAAYASGAYVGFQPEKGEPGVHEVYPPATYARLLALKRQYDPTNLFHFNLNIVPLREQEQVNEE
;
A
#
# COMPACT_ATOMS: atom_id res chain seq x y z
N MET A 1 -11.54 7.27 33.44
CA MET A 1 -10.39 8.20 33.37
C MET A 1 -9.61 7.83 32.13
N VAL A 2 -9.85 8.50 31.00
CA VAL A 2 -9.10 8.28 29.76
C VAL A 2 -7.86 9.15 29.87
N THR A 3 -6.69 8.55 30.08
CA THR A 3 -5.42 9.26 30.10
C THR A 3 -5.14 9.77 28.70
N TYR A 4 -5.37 11.05 28.47
CA TYR A 4 -4.94 11.72 27.26
C TYR A 4 -3.42 11.72 27.23
N TYR A 5 -2.82 10.93 26.34
CA TYR A 5 -1.45 11.15 25.91
C TYR A 5 -1.43 12.42 25.04
N ALA A 6 -1.54 13.58 25.68
CA ALA A 6 -1.10 14.82 25.06
C ALA A 6 0.42 14.70 24.83
N PRO A 7 0.94 15.14 23.67
CA PRO A 7 2.36 15.01 23.39
C PRO A 7 3.16 15.74 24.47
N LEU A 8 4.08 15.03 25.12
CA LEU A 8 5.12 15.64 25.94
C LEU A 8 5.82 16.69 25.08
N ALA A 9 5.98 17.89 25.61
CA ALA A 9 6.41 19.11 24.91
C ALA A 9 7.80 19.08 24.24
N TYR A 10 8.45 17.91 24.13
CA TYR A 10 9.81 17.75 23.61
C TYR A 10 9.93 17.40 22.13
N ASP A 11 8.83 17.38 21.38
CA ASP A 11 8.86 17.04 19.95
C ASP A 11 7.95 17.96 19.16
N LEU A 12 8.44 19.13 18.74
CA LEU A 12 7.72 20.12 17.91
C LEU A 12 7.62 19.71 16.43
N GLY A 13 7.89 18.45 16.07
CA GLY A 13 7.71 17.95 14.71
C GLY A 13 6.25 17.95 14.26
N ASP A 14 6.03 18.17 12.96
CA ASP A 14 4.73 18.00 12.31
C ASP A 14 4.16 16.59 12.56
N LEU A 15 2.83 16.45 12.54
CA LEU A 15 2.14 15.18 12.79
C LEU A 15 2.62 14.07 11.84
N ALA A 16 2.96 14.42 10.59
CA ALA A 16 3.53 13.48 9.63
C ALA A 16 4.87 12.92 10.11
N THR A 17 5.79 13.78 10.59
CA THR A 17 7.10 13.39 11.11
C THR A 17 6.98 12.43 12.30
N ARG A 18 6.04 12.68 13.21
CA ARG A 18 5.80 11.79 14.36
C ARG A 18 5.28 10.43 13.93
N THR A 19 4.32 10.42 13.00
CA THR A 19 3.73 9.18 12.46
C THR A 19 4.78 8.34 11.75
N GLN A 20 5.63 8.98 10.93
CA GLN A 20 6.72 8.31 10.24
C GLN A 20 7.74 7.72 11.22
N ARG A 21 8.10 8.46 12.28
CA ARG A 21 9.04 7.95 13.30
C ARG A 21 8.51 6.71 13.99
N VAL A 22 7.25 6.73 14.43
CA VAL A 22 6.62 5.57 15.09
C VAL A 22 6.54 4.39 14.13
N SER A 23 6.11 4.61 12.89
CA SER A 23 6.05 3.58 11.85
C SER A 23 7.42 2.93 11.63
N HIS A 24 8.48 3.74 11.51
CA HIS A 24 9.84 3.27 11.29
C HIS A 24 10.36 2.37 12.43
N VAL A 25 10.11 2.74 13.69
CA VAL A 25 10.53 1.93 14.86
C VAL A 25 9.75 0.60 14.93
N MET A 26 8.50 0.59 14.48
CA MET A 26 7.65 -0.60 14.49
C MET A 26 7.87 -1.51 13.29
N ALA A 27 8.55 -1.06 12.23
CA ALA A 27 8.69 -1.78 10.97
C ALA A 27 9.28 -3.20 11.12
N ALA A 28 10.22 -3.40 12.05
CA ALA A 28 10.80 -4.73 12.30
C ALA A 28 9.82 -5.74 12.94
N TYR A 29 8.71 -5.25 13.49
CA TYR A 29 7.69 -6.06 14.17
C TYR A 29 6.38 -6.14 13.36
N ALA A 30 6.28 -5.42 12.25
CA ALA A 30 5.12 -5.39 11.39
C ALA A 30 5.38 -6.21 10.12
N SER A 31 4.35 -6.86 9.59
CA SER A 31 4.44 -7.60 8.33
C SER A 31 3.19 -7.38 7.49
N GLY A 32 3.40 -7.04 6.22
CA GLY A 32 2.32 -6.75 5.27
C GLY A 32 1.67 -5.39 5.54
N ALA A 33 0.72 -5.03 4.67
CA ALA A 33 -0.03 -3.80 4.78
C ALA A 33 -1.52 -4.03 4.56
N TYR A 34 -2.35 -3.22 5.22
CA TYR A 34 -3.79 -3.25 5.02
C TYR A 34 -4.17 -2.23 3.94
N VAL A 35 -4.92 -2.67 2.93
CA VAL A 35 -5.31 -1.86 1.78
C VAL A 35 -6.01 -0.54 2.17
N GLY A 36 -6.74 -0.51 3.30
CA GLY A 36 -7.45 0.67 3.77
C GLY A 36 -6.60 1.69 4.53
N PHE A 37 -5.33 1.39 4.81
CA PHE A 37 -4.38 2.32 5.44
C PHE A 37 -3.27 2.65 4.45
N GLN A 38 -3.52 3.64 3.59
CA GLN A 38 -2.54 4.14 2.63
C GLN A 38 -1.92 5.43 3.17
N PRO A 39 -0.63 5.44 3.55
CA PRO A 39 0.06 6.69 3.86
C PRO A 39 0.25 7.50 2.58
N GLU A 40 0.02 8.82 2.66
CA GLU A 40 0.35 9.74 1.59
C GLU A 40 1.88 9.75 1.40
N LYS A 41 2.32 9.25 0.24
CA LYS A 41 3.72 9.08 -0.21
C LYS A 41 4.53 7.97 0.47
N GLY A 42 4.74 6.90 -0.30
CA GLY A 42 5.53 5.72 0.06
C GLY A 42 4.66 4.47 0.13
N GLU A 43 3.82 4.26 -0.89
CA GLU A 43 2.86 3.15 -0.90
C GLU A 43 3.59 1.82 -0.66
N PRO A 44 3.09 1.00 0.29
CA PRO A 44 3.35 -0.43 0.26
C PRO A 44 3.02 -0.90 -1.15
N GLY A 45 4.00 -1.49 -1.84
CA GLY A 45 3.73 -2.02 -3.17
C GLY A 45 2.54 -2.99 -3.11
N VAL A 46 1.79 -3.14 -4.20
CA VAL A 46 0.63 -4.05 -4.26
C VAL A 46 0.96 -5.47 -3.73
N HIS A 47 2.23 -5.89 -3.82
CA HIS A 47 2.76 -7.15 -3.30
C HIS A 47 2.97 -7.23 -1.79
N GLU A 48 3.10 -6.09 -1.10
CA GLU A 48 3.18 -6.01 0.36
C GLU A 48 1.79 -6.18 1.01
N VAL A 49 0.75 -5.69 0.32
CA VAL A 49 -0.65 -5.89 0.71
C VAL A 49 -1.16 -7.26 0.28
N TYR A 50 -0.83 -7.69 -0.94
CA TYR A 50 -1.24 -8.97 -1.50
C TYR A 50 -0.02 -9.86 -1.76
N PRO A 51 0.24 -10.85 -0.88
CA PRO A 51 1.28 -11.86 -1.12
C PRO A 51 1.10 -12.55 -2.48
N PRO A 52 2.16 -13.14 -3.06
CA PRO A 52 2.17 -13.59 -4.45
C PRO A 52 1.00 -14.48 -4.87
N ALA A 53 0.59 -15.42 -4.02
CA ALA A 53 -0.54 -16.31 -4.30
C ALA A 53 -1.89 -15.55 -4.37
N THR A 54 -2.10 -14.61 -3.46
CA THR A 54 -3.29 -13.76 -3.44
C THR A 54 -3.31 -12.83 -4.64
N TYR A 55 -2.16 -12.21 -4.96
CA TYR A 55 -2.02 -11.35 -6.13
C TYR A 55 -2.36 -12.10 -7.43
N ALA A 56 -1.82 -13.30 -7.63
CA ALA A 56 -2.08 -14.09 -8.83
C ALA A 56 -3.57 -14.45 -8.99
N ARG A 57 -4.25 -14.80 -7.89
CA ARG A 57 -5.69 -15.07 -7.90
C ARG A 57 -6.50 -13.82 -8.23
N LEU A 58 -6.18 -12.68 -7.63
CA LEU A 58 -6.86 -11.41 -7.89
C LEU A 58 -6.63 -10.93 -9.33
N LEU A 59 -5.42 -11.11 -9.87
CA LEU A 59 -5.11 -10.82 -11.27
C LEU A 59 -5.97 -11.67 -12.22
N ALA A 60 -6.11 -12.97 -11.96
CA ALA A 60 -6.97 -13.84 -12.76
C ALA A 60 -8.44 -13.36 -12.75
N LEU A 61 -8.95 -12.96 -11.59
CA LEU A 61 -10.30 -12.41 -11.46
C LEU A 61 -10.43 -11.06 -12.19
N LYS A 62 -9.46 -10.15 -12.02
CA LYS A 62 -9.46 -8.85 -12.70
C LYS A 62 -9.43 -9.02 -14.23
N ARG A 63 -8.68 -10.00 -14.75
CA ARG A 63 -8.71 -10.34 -16.18
C ARG A 63 -10.07 -10.84 -16.67
N GLN A 64 -10.79 -11.58 -15.83
CA GLN A 64 -12.12 -12.10 -16.19
C GLN A 64 -13.21 -11.03 -16.14
N TYR A 65 -13.15 -10.14 -15.14
CA TYR A 65 -14.25 -9.22 -14.81
C TYR A 65 -13.98 -7.75 -15.18
N ASP A 66 -12.71 -7.33 -15.25
CA ASP A 66 -12.29 -5.95 -15.58
C ASP A 66 -11.04 -5.95 -16.50
N PRO A 67 -11.12 -6.56 -17.70
CA PRO A 67 -9.97 -6.69 -18.60
C PRO A 67 -9.44 -5.34 -19.10
N THR A 68 -10.30 -4.33 -19.18
CA THR A 68 -9.94 -2.96 -19.62
C THR A 68 -9.47 -2.07 -18.47
N ASN A 69 -9.39 -2.59 -17.24
CA ASN A 69 -8.98 -1.85 -16.05
C ASN A 69 -9.82 -0.58 -15.80
N LEU A 70 -11.13 -0.67 -16.03
CA LEU A 70 -12.07 0.44 -15.82
C LEU A 70 -12.03 0.91 -14.36
N PHE A 71 -11.88 -0.03 -13.40
CA PHE A 71 -11.82 0.28 -11.97
C PHE A 71 -10.37 0.34 -11.48
N HIS A 72 -9.70 1.47 -11.73
CA HIS A 72 -8.28 1.67 -11.42
C HIS A 72 -7.98 2.67 -10.30
N PHE A 73 -8.97 3.41 -9.79
CA PHE A 73 -8.81 4.31 -8.63
C PHE A 73 -8.89 3.54 -7.30
N ASN A 74 -7.90 2.68 -7.08
CA ASN A 74 -7.70 1.89 -5.87
C ASN A 74 -6.23 1.42 -5.85
N LEU A 75 -5.85 0.58 -4.86
CA LEU A 75 -4.58 -0.13 -4.92
C LEU A 75 -4.61 -1.14 -6.07
N ASN A 76 -4.29 -0.65 -7.26
CA ASN A 76 -4.68 -1.27 -8.51
C ASN A 76 -3.83 -2.50 -8.85
N ILE A 77 -4.50 -3.56 -9.31
CA ILE A 77 -3.86 -4.72 -9.95
C ILE A 77 -4.09 -4.58 -11.45
N VAL A 78 -3.03 -4.31 -12.19
CA VAL A 78 -3.13 -4.10 -13.64
C VAL A 78 -3.34 -5.46 -14.35
N PRO A 79 -4.42 -5.65 -15.12
CA PRO A 79 -4.72 -6.93 -15.78
C PRO A 79 -3.73 -7.28 -16.90
N LEU A 80 -3.18 -6.25 -17.57
CA LEU A 80 -2.15 -6.35 -18.60
C LEU A 80 -0.81 -5.91 -18.00
N ARG A 81 0.26 -6.69 -18.16
CA ARG A 81 1.59 -6.20 -17.79
C ARG A 81 1.98 -5.14 -18.83
N GLU A 82 2.42 -3.97 -18.41
CA GLU A 82 3.03 -2.95 -19.29
C GLU A 82 4.27 -3.47 -20.06
N GLN A 83 4.71 -4.71 -19.82
CA GLN A 83 5.88 -5.33 -20.46
C GLN A 83 5.60 -6.06 -21.78
N GLU A 84 4.41 -5.91 -22.38
CA GLU A 84 4.09 -6.45 -23.72
C GLU A 84 4.14 -5.40 -24.84
N GLN A 85 4.62 -4.19 -24.55
CA GLN A 85 4.94 -3.19 -25.56
C GLN A 85 6.46 -3.11 -25.75
N VAL A 86 6.90 -3.24 -27.01
CA VAL A 86 8.28 -3.15 -27.52
C VAL A 86 9.12 -4.43 -27.40
N ASN A 87 8.79 -5.41 -28.25
CA ASN A 87 9.75 -6.26 -28.96
C ASN A 87 9.06 -6.76 -30.24
N GLU A 88 8.82 -5.83 -31.16
CA GLU A 88 8.65 -6.15 -32.58
C GLU A 88 9.79 -5.41 -33.30
N GLU A 89 10.82 -6.17 -33.68
CA GLU A 89 11.78 -5.79 -34.74
C GLU A 89 11.10 -5.88 -36.11
#